data_AF-A0A1Q7S3P7-F1
#
_entry.id   AF-A0A1Q7S3P7-F1
#
_cell.length_a   1.000
_cell.length_b   1.000
_cell.length_c   1.000
_cell.angle_alpha   90.00
_cell.angle_beta   90.00
_cell.angle_gamma   90.00
#
_symmetry.space_group_name_H-M   'P 1'
#
loop_
_entity.id
_entity.type
_entity.pdbx_description
1 polymer ?
#
loop_
_entity_poly.entity_id
_entity_poly.type
_entity_poly.pdbx_seq_one_letter_code
_entity_poly.pdbx_strand_id
1 'polypeptide(L)'
;MNKKLFTVVCGVLLAAFGLDSCDTPTGQGAAAGAGAGALIGGLASGGPRGALIGAAAGAATGALIGHAIQEDRAREYGPPPSGGYPFATRAGGPGMYRSPYTGRVYDLRGVPPGGLTRDVDTGQLFRRP
;
A
#
# COMPACT_ATOMS: atom_id res chain seq x y z
N MET A 1 18.35 4.28 30.20
CA MET A 1 17.33 4.14 29.15
C MET A 1 16.06 4.83 29.61
N ASN A 2 15.64 5.91 28.95
CA ASN A 2 14.61 6.82 29.46
C ASN A 2 13.22 6.19 29.33
N LYS A 3 12.46 6.07 30.42
CA LYS A 3 11.10 5.49 30.45
C LYS A 3 10.17 6.08 29.36
N LYS A 4 10.33 7.37 29.03
CA LYS A 4 9.59 8.07 27.97
C LYS A 4 9.86 7.51 26.57
N LEU A 5 11.11 7.11 26.29
CA LEU A 5 11.48 6.51 25.01
C LEU A 5 10.85 5.12 24.86
N PHE A 6 10.79 4.35 25.95
CA PHE A 6 10.19 3.02 25.96
C PHE A 6 8.68 3.06 25.71
N THR A 7 7.97 4.04 26.27
CA THR A 7 6.52 4.22 26.03
C THR A 7 6.22 4.65 24.59
N VAL A 8 7.02 5.54 24.00
CA VAL A 8 6.86 5.96 22.59
C VAL A 8 7.14 4.79 21.66
N VAL A 9 8.21 4.03 21.91
CA VAL A 9 8.57 2.86 21.11
C VAL A 9 7.50 1.77 21.21
N CYS A 10 7.01 1.44 22.41
CA CYS A 10 5.90 0.49 22.57
C CYS A 10 4.61 0.97 21.90
N GLY A 11 4.28 2.27 21.97
CA GLY A 11 3.09 2.82 21.33
C GLY A 11 3.16 2.77 19.80
N VAL A 12 4.34 3.06 19.23
CA VAL A 12 4.58 2.95 17.78
C VAL A 12 4.56 1.49 17.33
N LEU A 13 5.15 0.57 18.10
CA LEU A 13 5.09 -0.87 17.81
C LEU A 13 3.66 -1.41 17.85
N LEU A 14 2.86 -1.05 18.86
CA LEU A 14 1.46 -1.45 18.96
C LEU A 14 0.61 -0.88 17.82
N ALA A 15 0.86 0.36 17.40
CA ALA A 15 0.17 0.97 16.26
C ALA A 15 0.55 0.28 14.94
N ALA A 16 1.83 -0.06 14.74
CA ALA A 16 2.30 -0.78 13.56
C ALA A 16 1.67 -2.18 13.46
N PHE A 17 1.59 -2.92 14.58
CA PHE A 17 0.92 -4.23 14.62
C PHE A 17 -0.60 -4.17 14.35
N GLY A 18 -1.27 -3.05 14.68
CA GLY A 18 -2.70 -2.86 14.43
C GLY A 18 -3.05 -2.46 13.00
N LEU A 19 -2.15 -1.77 12.30
CA LEU A 19 -2.36 -1.26 10.94
C LEU A 19 -2.12 -2.33 9.85
N ASP A 20 -1.34 -3.37 10.15
CA ASP A 20 -1.08 -4.50 9.25
C ASP A 20 -2.34 -5.33 8.91
N SER A 21 -3.38 -5.28 9.74
CA SER A 21 -4.64 -6.00 9.49
C SER A 21 -5.54 -5.36 8.42
N CYS A 22 -5.25 -4.12 8.01
CA CYS A 22 -5.97 -3.43 6.93
C CYS A 22 -4.94 -2.86 5.96
N ASP A 23 -4.51 -3.67 4.97
CA ASP A 23 -3.66 -3.26 3.83
C ASP A 23 -4.42 -2.27 2.94
N THR A 24 -4.63 -1.08 3.49
CA THR A 24 -5.36 0.01 2.86
C THR A 24 -4.36 1.11 2.55
N PRO A 25 -4.35 1.66 1.32
CA PRO A 25 -3.49 2.78 0.95
C PRO A 25 -3.69 4.00 1.87
N THR A 26 -4.91 4.18 2.39
CA THR A 26 -5.26 5.16 3.44
C THR A 26 -4.47 4.95 4.73
N GLY A 27 -4.48 3.74 5.28
CA GLY A 27 -3.78 3.42 6.53
C GLY A 27 -2.27 3.54 6.39
N GLN A 28 -1.70 3.04 5.29
CA GLN A 28 -0.27 3.13 5.01
C GLN A 28 0.19 4.58 4.81
N GLY A 29 -0.58 5.37 4.05
CA GLY A 29 -0.33 6.80 3.85
C GLY A 29 -0.41 7.58 5.16
N ALA A 30 -1.44 7.35 5.97
CA ALA A 30 -1.62 7.98 7.26
C ALA A 30 -0.49 7.63 8.24
N ALA A 31 -0.08 6.36 8.32
CA ALA A 31 0.98 5.91 9.20
C ALA A 31 2.34 6.49 8.81
N ALA A 32 2.68 6.45 7.51
CA ALA A 32 3.91 7.03 6.99
C ALA A 32 3.94 8.55 7.20
N GLY A 33 2.83 9.24 6.92
CA GLY A 33 2.67 10.67 7.16
C GLY A 33 2.79 11.03 8.64
N ALA A 34 2.17 10.25 9.53
CA ALA A 34 2.25 10.45 10.97
C ALA A 34 3.68 10.29 11.48
N GLY A 35 4.39 9.24 11.05
CA GLY A 35 5.77 8.98 11.44
C GLY A 35 6.72 10.09 10.97
N ALA A 36 6.64 10.45 9.69
CA ALA A 36 7.47 11.52 9.13
C ALA A 36 7.17 12.87 9.78
N GLY A 37 5.88 13.20 9.95
CA GLY A 37 5.44 14.43 10.59
C GLY A 37 5.84 14.51 12.06
N ALA A 38 5.80 13.39 12.80
CA ALA A 38 6.24 13.34 14.19
C ALA A 38 7.73 13.65 14.35
N LEU A 39 8.56 13.10 13.46
CA LEU A 39 10.00 13.35 13.45
C LEU A 39 10.30 14.81 13.11
N ILE A 40 9.74 15.31 12.01
CA ILE A 40 9.97 16.70 11.57
C ILE A 40 9.45 17.68 12.61
N GLY A 41 8.23 17.49 13.10
CA GLY A 41 7.62 18.37 14.09
C GLY A 41 8.34 18.31 15.46
N GLY A 42 8.83 17.14 15.86
CA GLY A 42 9.60 16.97 17.08
C GLY A 42 10.97 17.63 17.04
N LEU A 43 11.66 17.54 15.89
CA LEU A 43 12.93 18.21 15.65
C LEU A 43 12.77 19.72 15.54
N ALA A 44 11.77 20.19 14.78
CA ALA A 44 11.54 21.61 14.55
C ALA A 44 11.08 22.36 15.81
N SER A 45 10.28 21.72 16.68
CA SER A 45 9.80 22.35 17.90
C SER A 45 10.63 22.04 19.14
N GLY A 46 11.67 21.19 19.03
CA GLY A 46 12.49 20.75 20.16
C GLY A 46 11.72 20.03 21.28
N GLY A 47 10.56 19.43 20.99
CA GLY A 47 9.70 18.89 22.05
C GLY A 47 8.53 18.02 21.56
N PRO A 48 7.87 17.30 22.49
CA PRO A 48 6.82 16.33 22.18
C PRO A 48 5.56 16.97 21.58
N ARG A 49 5.34 18.28 21.81
CA ARG A 49 4.20 19.01 21.23
C ARG A 49 4.29 19.14 19.71
N GLY A 50 5.45 19.51 19.17
CA GLY A 50 5.61 19.58 17.72
C GLY A 50 5.58 18.20 17.08
N ALA A 51 6.07 17.17 17.77
CA ALA A 51 5.92 15.79 17.32
C ALA A 51 4.44 15.38 17.21
N LEU A 52 3.61 15.75 18.19
CA LEU A 52 2.17 15.47 18.14
C LEU A 52 1.45 16.24 17.01
N ILE A 53 1.78 17.52 16.84
CA ILE A 53 1.17 18.36 15.79
C ILE A 53 1.58 17.86 14.40
N GLY A 54 2.85 17.57 14.21
CA GLY A 54 3.37 17.01 12.98
C GLY A 54 2.81 15.62 12.69
N ALA A 55 2.67 14.77 13.71
CA ALA A 55 2.01 13.47 13.58
C ALA A 55 0.56 13.61 13.14
N ALA A 56 -0.23 14.48 13.77
CA ALA A 56 -1.63 14.68 13.44
C ALA A 56 -1.81 15.25 12.01
N ALA A 57 -1.03 16.28 11.65
CA ALA A 57 -1.09 16.87 10.32
C ALA A 57 -0.61 15.90 9.22
N GLY A 58 0.47 15.17 9.48
CA GLY A 58 0.98 14.15 8.59
C GLY A 58 0.03 12.97 8.42
N ALA A 59 -0.60 12.52 9.50
CA ALA A 59 -1.61 11.46 9.46
C ALA A 59 -2.84 11.87 8.64
N ALA A 60 -3.37 13.08 8.87
CA ALA A 60 -4.52 13.58 8.14
C ALA A 60 -4.23 13.70 6.64
N THR A 61 -3.07 14.27 6.29
CA THR A 61 -2.65 14.43 4.89
C THR A 61 -2.44 13.06 4.23
N GLY A 62 -1.74 12.15 4.90
CA GLY A 62 -1.50 10.80 4.42
C GLY A 62 -2.78 9.98 4.26
N ALA A 63 -3.74 10.14 5.16
CA ALA A 63 -5.06 9.52 5.07
C ALA A 63 -5.84 10.03 3.87
N LEU A 64 -5.85 11.35 3.63
CA LEU A 64 -6.55 11.95 2.50
C LEU A 64 -5.96 11.49 1.16
N ILE A 65 -4.63 11.49 1.03
CA ILE A 65 -3.95 11.02 -0.18
C ILE A 65 -4.25 9.54 -0.40
N GLY A 66 -4.13 8.72 0.65
CA GLY A 66 -4.45 7.31 0.53
C GLY A 66 -5.92 7.05 0.20
N HIS A 67 -6.84 7.94 0.63
CA HIS A 67 -8.27 7.84 0.29
C HIS A 67 -8.50 8.17 -1.18
N ALA A 68 -7.90 9.25 -1.68
CA ALA A 68 -7.95 9.61 -3.09
C ALA A 68 -7.38 8.49 -3.97
N ILE A 69 -6.23 7.92 -3.59
CA ILE A 69 -5.64 6.78 -4.31
C ILE A 69 -6.57 5.56 -4.28
N GLN A 70 -7.25 5.30 -3.17
CA GLN A 70 -8.19 4.19 -3.06
C GLN A 70 -9.41 4.41 -3.95
N GLU A 71 -9.96 5.63 -4.01
CA GLU A 71 -11.06 5.98 -4.89
C GLU A 71 -10.66 5.91 -6.36
N ASP A 72 -9.48 6.43 -6.72
CA ASP A 72 -8.94 6.36 -8.07
C ASP A 72 -8.72 4.89 -8.47
N ARG A 73 -8.15 4.06 -7.58
CA ARG A 73 -8.00 2.63 -7.83
C ARG A 73 -9.34 1.92 -7.95
N ALA A 74 -10.33 2.26 -7.13
CA ALA A 74 -11.65 1.66 -7.20
C ALA A 74 -12.38 2.03 -8.50
N ARG A 75 -12.19 3.25 -9.01
CA ARG A 75 -12.71 3.70 -10.30
C ARG A 75 -12.00 3.09 -11.49
N GLU A 76 -10.68 2.87 -11.40
CA GLU A 76 -9.87 2.39 -12.52
C GLU A 76 -9.79 0.85 -12.60
N TYR A 77 -9.75 0.15 -11.46
CA TYR A 77 -9.50 -1.30 -11.38
C TYR A 77 -10.61 -2.11 -10.69
N GLY A 78 -11.54 -1.46 -9.99
CA GLY A 78 -12.48 -2.12 -9.08
C GLY A 78 -11.84 -2.53 -7.75
N PRO A 79 -12.63 -2.84 -6.71
CA PRO A 79 -12.10 -3.28 -5.43
C PRO A 79 -11.30 -4.60 -5.59
N PRO A 80 -10.17 -4.77 -4.88
CA PRO A 80 -9.40 -6.01 -4.95
C PRO A 80 -10.30 -7.19 -4.55
N PRO A 81 -10.37 -8.27 -5.34
CA PRO A 81 -11.17 -9.44 -4.99
C PRO A 81 -10.65 -10.07 -3.70
N SER A 82 -11.55 -10.50 -2.84
CA SER A 82 -11.26 -11.09 -1.51
C SER A 82 -10.38 -12.36 -1.56
N GLY A 83 -10.22 -12.97 -2.74
CA GLY A 83 -9.31 -14.10 -3.01
C GLY A 83 -7.99 -13.74 -3.69
N GLY A 84 -7.69 -12.45 -3.86
CA GLY A 84 -6.51 -11.96 -4.59
C GLY A 84 -6.63 -12.09 -6.10
N TYR A 85 -5.62 -11.61 -6.80
CA TYR A 85 -5.59 -11.66 -8.27
C TYR A 85 -5.21 -13.06 -8.76
N PRO A 86 -5.97 -13.64 -9.71
CA PRO A 86 -5.67 -14.94 -10.26
C PRO A 86 -4.34 -14.94 -11.01
N PHE A 87 -3.64 -16.08 -10.98
CA PHE A 87 -2.39 -16.27 -11.69
C PHE A 87 -2.62 -16.49 -13.19
N ALA A 88 -1.77 -15.88 -14.00
CA ALA A 88 -1.72 -16.15 -15.42
C ALA A 88 -1.15 -17.55 -15.67
N THR A 89 -1.68 -18.25 -16.67
CA THR A 89 -1.23 -19.60 -17.02
C THR A 89 -0.10 -19.51 -18.05
N ARG A 90 0.96 -20.33 -17.98
CA ARG A 90 2.01 -20.30 -19.00
C ARG A 90 1.44 -20.62 -20.38
N ALA A 91 1.76 -19.81 -21.39
CA ALA A 91 1.19 -19.91 -22.73
C ALA A 91 2.27 -20.19 -23.78
N GLY A 92 2.60 -21.46 -24.01
CA GLY A 92 3.36 -21.97 -25.17
C GLY A 92 4.83 -21.51 -25.29
N GLY A 93 5.12 -20.22 -25.19
CA GLY A 93 6.44 -19.61 -25.31
C GLY A 93 7.01 -19.11 -23.97
N PRO A 94 8.34 -18.95 -23.89
CA PRO A 94 9.00 -18.41 -22.71
C PRO A 94 8.59 -16.96 -22.44
N GLY A 95 8.06 -16.70 -21.24
CA GLY A 95 7.60 -15.38 -20.83
C GLY A 95 6.22 -14.98 -21.38
N MET A 96 5.60 -15.84 -22.19
CA MET A 96 4.23 -15.67 -22.65
C MET A 96 3.28 -16.33 -21.65
N TYR A 97 2.30 -15.57 -21.17
CA TYR A 97 1.31 -16.06 -20.23
C TYR A 97 -0.10 -15.70 -20.68
N ARG A 98 -1.03 -16.59 -20.40
CA ARG A 98 -2.44 -16.51 -20.74
C ARG A 98 -3.19 -15.87 -19.58
N SER A 99 -3.96 -14.83 -19.89
CA SER A 99 -4.91 -14.22 -18.96
C SER A 99 -5.93 -15.27 -18.50
N PRO A 100 -6.25 -15.32 -17.19
CA PRO A 100 -7.27 -16.21 -16.65
C PRO A 100 -8.70 -15.80 -17.02
N TYR A 101 -8.89 -14.59 -17.57
CA TYR A 101 -10.21 -14.04 -17.86
C TYR A 101 -10.61 -14.30 -19.32
N THR A 102 -9.80 -13.85 -20.27
CA THR A 102 -10.10 -13.93 -21.70
C THR A 102 -9.34 -15.02 -22.43
N GLY A 103 -8.32 -15.60 -21.78
CA GLY A 103 -7.43 -16.52 -22.45
C GLY A 103 -6.48 -15.83 -23.45
N ARG A 104 -6.40 -14.49 -23.47
CA ARG A 104 -5.40 -13.78 -24.29
C ARG A 104 -3.99 -14.02 -23.79
N VAL A 105 -3.05 -14.10 -24.72
CA VAL A 105 -1.62 -14.28 -24.43
C VAL A 105 -0.95 -12.92 -24.33
N TYR A 106 -0.30 -12.69 -23.20
CA TYR A 106 0.47 -11.50 -22.88
C TYR A 106 1.94 -11.87 -22.69
N ASP A 107 2.82 -11.01 -23.18
CA ASP A 107 4.25 -11.10 -22.92
C ASP A 107 4.57 -10.46 -21.57
N LEU A 108 4.84 -11.29 -20.56
CA LEU A 108 5.15 -10.85 -19.19
C LEU A 108 6.65 -10.85 -18.90
N ARG A 109 7.53 -10.90 -19.91
CA ARG A 109 9.00 -10.92 -19.70
C ARG A 109 9.51 -9.74 -18.87
N GLY A 110 8.93 -8.56 -19.08
CA GLY A 110 9.26 -7.35 -18.32
C GLY A 110 8.60 -7.23 -16.95
N VAL A 111 7.71 -8.14 -16.58
CA VAL A 111 6.95 -8.09 -15.32
C VAL A 111 7.63 -8.99 -14.30
N PRO A 112 8.02 -8.53 -13.11
CA PRO A 112 8.65 -9.38 -12.11
C PRO A 112 7.74 -10.56 -11.69
N PRO A 113 8.29 -11.67 -11.17
CA PRO A 113 7.49 -12.76 -10.61
C PRO A 113 6.53 -12.24 -9.52
N GLY A 114 5.25 -12.62 -9.58
CA GLY A 114 4.21 -12.06 -8.70
C GLY A 114 3.72 -10.65 -9.09
N GLY A 115 4.32 -10.03 -10.10
CA GLY A 115 3.90 -8.74 -10.63
C GLY A 115 2.51 -8.81 -11.27
N LEU A 116 1.79 -7.68 -11.21
CA LEU A 116 0.44 -7.56 -11.75
C LEU A 116 0.49 -7.07 -13.19
N THR A 117 -0.40 -7.58 -14.03
CA THR A 117 -0.60 -7.13 -15.41
C THR A 117 -2.08 -7.03 -15.70
N ARG A 118 -2.45 -6.07 -16.55
CA ARG A 118 -3.84 -5.78 -16.89
C ARG A 118 -4.23 -6.49 -18.17
N ASP A 119 -5.38 -7.16 -18.14
CA ASP A 119 -6.04 -7.64 -19.35
C ASP A 119 -6.67 -6.46 -20.08
N VAL A 120 -6.31 -6.26 -21.35
CA VAL A 120 -6.80 -5.17 -22.20
C VAL A 120 -8.30 -5.28 -22.47
N ASP A 121 -8.83 -6.51 -22.53
CA ASP A 121 -10.22 -6.73 -22.93
C ASP A 121 -11.20 -6.55 -21.77
N THR A 122 -10.85 -7.04 -20.57
CA THR A 122 -11.72 -6.96 -19.38
C THR A 122 -11.30 -5.85 -18.42
N GLY A 123 -10.11 -5.27 -18.59
CA GLY A 123 -9.52 -4.31 -17.66
C GLY A 123 -9.06 -4.94 -16.34
N GLN A 124 -9.23 -6.25 -16.15
CA GLN A 124 -8.95 -6.94 -14.89
C GLN A 124 -7.45 -7.26 -14.75
N LEU A 125 -6.97 -7.19 -13.51
CA LEU A 125 -5.57 -7.47 -13.17
C LEU A 125 -5.37 -8.96 -12.89
N PHE A 126 -4.25 -9.51 -13.37
CA PHE A 126 -3.81 -10.88 -13.09
C PHE A 126 -2.34 -10.90 -12.69
N ARG A 127 -1.92 -11.93 -11.95
CA ARG A 127 -0.54 -12.09 -11.46
C ARG A 127 0.30 -12.93 -12.41
N ARG A 128 1.55 -12.52 -12.64
CA ARG A 128 2.56 -13.39 -13.21
C ARG A 128 2.91 -14.48 -12.17
N PRO A 129 2.83 -15.78 -12.51
CA PRO A 129 3.28 -16.85 -11.63
C PRO A 129 4.81 -16.87 -11.48
#